data_AF-Q2ILK5-F1
#
_entry.id   AF-Q2ILK5-F1
#
_cell.length_a   1.000
_cell.length_b   1.000
_cell.length_c   1.000
_cell.angle_alpha   90.00
_cell.angle_beta   90.00
_cell.angle_gamma   90.00
#
_symmetry.space_group_name_H-M   'P 1'
#
loop_
_entity.id
_entity.type
_entity.pdbx_description
1 polymer ?
#
loop_
_entity_poly.entity_id
_entity_poly.type
_entity_poly.pdbx_seq_one_letter_code
_entity_poly.pdbx_strand_id
1 'polypeptide(L)'
;MPERADFSARWILKRAAKAAVAGALTAAGIHHAVRLVRRRQAGGSRVLILSYHRVTPDFDAEARQTLASLLVSTDTLRRQLEHVGRRNEIVSLADARRILAEPAGAHRADVVAVTLDDGYADVAQHALPVLRALRVPATVFVPTGYVGTARRLPHDRLHAALTALARRRIPFERAGLPPAIQALLSACAERGPAATLDRLIARLPHERLVALASALERRLGTAEQDLPASTRLMTWDEVRALDAAGVDVGGHTVNHAVLANLPLAEARRELAGCRDQLAERVGRAPRHFAYPNGYYTPAVQRAVAEAGFEAAVTIEDEENRHGGSAYGLKRKVLWENTTLGAVGWSGVVATCNLGGVFSTLGLARPVPGERPDPPAEPAARTARPEGAEAHADARAVS
;
A
#
# COMPACT_ATOMS: atom_id res chain seq x y z
N MET A 1 -3.19 13.36 0.76
CA MET A 1 -3.15 14.04 -0.56
C MET A 1 -4.36 15.00 -0.67
N PRO A 2 -4.41 15.98 -1.59
CA PRO A 2 -5.63 16.75 -1.83
C PRO A 2 -6.68 15.86 -2.52
N GLU A 3 -7.89 15.81 -1.95
CA GLU A 3 -9.03 15.07 -2.50
C GLU A 3 -9.41 15.58 -3.90
N ARG A 4 -9.65 14.63 -4.80
CA ARG A 4 -9.76 14.87 -6.25
C ARG A 4 -11.09 14.34 -6.78
N ALA A 5 -12.16 14.97 -6.33
CA ALA A 5 -13.47 15.00 -6.99
C ALA A 5 -13.86 16.45 -7.41
N ASP A 6 -12.90 17.38 -7.39
CA ASP A 6 -13.10 18.77 -7.79
C ASP A 6 -12.72 18.97 -9.28
N PHE A 7 -13.73 19.04 -10.14
CA PHE A 7 -13.62 19.35 -11.57
C PHE A 7 -13.36 20.84 -11.84
N SER A 8 -12.96 21.64 -10.84
CA SER A 8 -12.71 23.07 -11.01
C SER A 8 -11.70 23.36 -12.13
N ALA A 9 -11.92 24.48 -12.83
CA ALA A 9 -11.07 24.92 -13.93
C ALA A 9 -9.57 25.01 -13.55
N ARG A 10 -9.27 25.33 -12.28
CA ARG A 10 -7.91 25.32 -11.72
C ARG A 10 -7.22 23.95 -11.83
N TRP A 11 -7.98 22.87 -11.71
CA TRP A 11 -7.46 21.52 -11.71
C TRP A 11 -7.28 20.95 -13.12
N ILE A 12 -8.23 21.25 -14.02
CA ILE A 12 -8.08 21.03 -15.47
C ILE A 12 -6.84 21.78 -15.98
N LEU A 13 -6.65 23.04 -15.58
CA LEU A 13 -5.47 23.84 -15.94
C LEU A 13 -4.16 23.21 -15.43
N LYS A 14 -4.12 22.69 -14.19
CA LYS A 14 -2.95 21.96 -13.67
C LYS A 14 -2.65 20.68 -14.46
N ARG A 15 -3.68 19.93 -14.89
CA ARG A 15 -3.53 18.76 -15.76
C ARG A 15 -3.02 19.16 -17.15
N ALA A 16 -3.56 20.22 -17.74
CA ALA A 16 -3.13 20.75 -19.03
C ALA A 16 -1.66 21.21 -18.99
N ALA A 17 -1.26 21.94 -17.96
CA ALA A 17 0.14 22.33 -17.74
C ALA A 17 1.07 21.11 -17.59
N LYS A 18 0.69 20.10 -16.79
CA LYS A 18 1.46 18.84 -16.68
C LYS A 18 1.60 18.14 -18.04
N ALA A 19 0.54 18.09 -18.83
CA ALA A 19 0.55 17.47 -20.16
C ALA A 19 1.41 18.26 -21.17
N ALA A 20 1.37 19.59 -21.15
CA ALA A 20 2.21 20.45 -21.99
C ALA A 20 3.70 20.27 -21.65
N VAL A 21 4.06 20.28 -20.36
CA VAL A 21 5.43 20.00 -19.89
C VAL A 21 5.86 18.58 -20.31
N ALA A 22 5.01 17.57 -20.14
CA ALA A 22 5.31 16.20 -20.58
C ALA A 22 5.51 16.10 -22.10
N GLY A 23 4.71 16.82 -22.89
CA GLY A 23 4.85 16.93 -24.33
C GLY A 23 6.21 17.53 -24.73
N ALA A 24 6.57 18.67 -24.16
CA ALA A 24 7.87 19.32 -24.41
C ALA A 24 9.06 18.42 -24.03
N LEU A 25 9.03 17.79 -22.84
CA LEU A 25 10.07 16.85 -22.39
C LEU A 25 10.16 15.60 -23.29
N THR A 26 9.04 15.15 -23.85
CA THR A 26 9.02 14.00 -24.77
C THR A 26 9.59 14.39 -26.14
N ALA A 27 9.16 15.52 -26.70
CA ALA A 27 9.62 16.05 -27.99
C ALA A 27 11.12 16.39 -27.98
N ALA A 28 11.64 16.93 -26.87
CA ALA A 28 13.06 17.19 -26.68
C ALA A 28 13.90 15.93 -26.41
N GLY A 29 13.32 14.73 -26.47
CA GLY A 29 14.05 13.46 -26.26
C GLY A 29 14.52 13.19 -24.83
N ILE A 30 14.24 14.07 -23.87
CA ILE A 30 14.74 13.99 -22.47
C ILE A 30 14.37 12.65 -21.81
N HIS A 31 13.21 12.09 -22.17
CA HIS A 31 12.77 10.78 -21.68
C HIS A 31 13.72 9.61 -22.08
N HIS A 32 14.41 9.70 -23.23
CA HIS A 32 15.45 8.72 -23.61
C HIS A 32 16.71 8.87 -22.75
N ALA A 33 17.15 10.10 -22.51
CA ALA A 33 18.31 10.39 -21.65
C ALA A 33 18.06 9.93 -20.20
N VAL A 34 16.88 10.23 -19.64
CA VAL A 34 16.47 9.74 -18.32
C VAL A 34 16.43 8.21 -18.26
N ARG A 35 15.89 7.53 -19.29
CA ARG A 35 15.89 6.05 -19.36
C ARG A 35 17.32 5.50 -19.34
N LEU A 36 18.25 6.09 -20.08
CA LEU A 36 19.65 5.65 -20.11
C LEU A 36 20.34 5.84 -18.75
N VAL A 37 20.11 6.98 -18.09
CA VAL A 37 20.63 7.24 -16.73
C VAL A 37 20.06 6.25 -15.72
N ARG A 38 18.74 6.03 -15.72
CA ARG A 38 18.07 5.08 -14.83
C ARG A 38 18.51 3.63 -15.07
N ARG A 39 18.66 3.21 -16.33
CA ARG A 39 19.27 1.89 -16.67
C ARG A 39 20.66 1.73 -16.07
N ARG A 40 21.53 2.75 -16.15
CA ARG A 40 22.86 2.70 -15.51
C ARG A 40 22.76 2.64 -13.98
N GLN A 41 21.88 3.44 -13.38
CA GLN A 41 21.65 3.44 -11.92
C GLN A 41 21.07 2.13 -11.38
N ALA A 42 20.27 1.42 -12.19
CA ALA A 42 19.69 0.13 -11.85
C ALA A 42 20.69 -1.03 -11.99
N GLY A 43 21.70 -0.92 -12.86
CA GLY A 43 22.68 -1.99 -13.13
C GLY A 43 22.55 -2.63 -14.52
N GLY A 44 22.03 -1.91 -15.51
CA GLY A 44 22.02 -2.31 -16.93
C GLY A 44 20.61 -2.39 -17.50
N SER A 45 19.67 -2.97 -16.76
CA SER A 45 18.24 -3.03 -17.06
C SER A 45 17.44 -2.50 -15.87
N ARG A 46 16.24 -1.97 -16.14
CA ARG A 46 15.32 -1.49 -15.10
C ARG A 46 14.31 -2.58 -14.74
N VAL A 47 14.02 -2.70 -13.45
CA VAL A 47 12.91 -3.52 -12.94
C VAL A 47 11.91 -2.59 -12.27
N LEU A 48 10.82 -2.29 -12.98
CA LEU A 48 9.75 -1.41 -12.50
C LEU A 48 8.61 -2.25 -11.94
N ILE A 49 8.30 -2.09 -10.66
CA ILE A 49 7.16 -2.77 -10.04
C ILE A 49 6.03 -1.75 -9.89
N LEU A 50 4.86 -2.07 -10.45
CA LEU A 50 3.67 -1.22 -10.42
C LEU A 50 2.74 -1.70 -9.31
N SER A 51 2.17 -0.77 -8.54
CA SER A 51 1.22 -1.06 -7.47
C SER A 51 -0.12 -0.41 -7.76
N TYR A 52 -1.20 -1.19 -7.69
CA TYR A 52 -2.59 -0.73 -7.72
C TYR A 52 -3.28 -1.16 -6.42
N HIS A 53 -4.53 -0.74 -6.21
CA HIS A 53 -5.34 -1.18 -5.08
C HIS A 53 -6.74 -1.58 -5.56
N ARG A 54 -7.45 -0.64 -6.20
CA ARG A 54 -8.85 -0.82 -6.62
C ARG A 54 -9.07 -0.49 -8.08
N VAL A 55 -9.94 -1.27 -8.75
CA VAL A 55 -10.24 -1.12 -10.18
C VAL A 55 -11.75 -1.00 -10.38
N THR A 56 -12.21 0.08 -11.02
CA THR A 56 -13.66 0.37 -11.21
C THR A 56 -14.01 0.60 -12.69
N PRO A 57 -15.22 0.27 -13.17
CA PRO A 57 -15.69 0.71 -14.49
C PRO A 57 -15.96 2.22 -14.56
N ASP A 58 -16.35 2.85 -13.45
CA ASP A 58 -16.61 4.30 -13.35
C ASP A 58 -15.77 4.88 -12.20
N PHE A 59 -14.70 5.59 -12.56
CA PHE A 59 -13.84 6.28 -11.60
C PHE A 59 -14.54 7.44 -10.91
N ASP A 60 -15.33 8.24 -11.66
CA ASP A 60 -15.87 9.49 -11.15
C ASP A 60 -17.01 9.24 -10.16
N ALA A 61 -17.83 8.21 -10.37
CA ALA A 61 -18.86 7.79 -9.40
C ALA A 61 -18.26 7.24 -8.10
N GLU A 62 -17.19 6.45 -8.21
CA GLU A 62 -16.56 5.78 -7.07
C GLU A 62 -15.68 6.75 -6.26
N ALA A 63 -14.99 7.69 -6.92
CA ALA A 63 -14.16 8.73 -6.31
C ALA A 63 -14.95 9.79 -5.51
N ARG A 64 -16.28 9.85 -5.66
CA ARG A 64 -17.17 10.67 -4.82
C ARG A 64 -17.52 10.02 -3.47
N GLN A 65 -17.29 8.71 -3.36
CA GLN A 65 -17.71 7.87 -2.23
C GLN A 65 -16.53 7.28 -1.44
N THR A 66 -15.39 7.07 -2.10
CA THR A 66 -14.23 6.36 -1.54
C THR A 66 -12.90 7.07 -1.85
N LEU A 67 -11.79 6.53 -1.34
CA LEU A 67 -10.45 7.10 -1.51
C LEU A 67 -10.01 7.10 -2.99
N ALA A 68 -10.22 8.23 -3.66
CA ALA A 68 -9.87 8.43 -5.07
C ALA A 68 -8.41 8.09 -5.44
N SER A 69 -7.48 8.14 -4.48
CA SER A 69 -6.07 7.77 -4.65
C SER A 69 -5.81 6.26 -4.75
N LEU A 70 -6.76 5.41 -4.39
CA LEU A 70 -6.68 3.95 -4.52
C LEU A 70 -7.26 3.44 -5.85
N LEU A 71 -8.05 4.28 -6.53
CA LEU A 71 -8.85 3.92 -7.70
C LEU A 71 -8.10 4.11 -9.02
N VAL A 72 -8.28 3.15 -9.92
CA VAL A 72 -8.05 3.31 -11.37
C VAL A 72 -9.27 2.78 -12.13
N SER A 73 -9.61 3.41 -13.25
CA SER A 73 -10.63 2.88 -14.17
C SER A 73 -10.11 1.65 -14.94
N THR A 74 -11.01 0.78 -15.39
CA THR A 74 -10.63 -0.37 -16.25
C THR A 74 -9.98 0.08 -17.58
N ASP A 75 -10.40 1.21 -18.14
CA ASP A 75 -9.80 1.81 -19.34
C ASP A 75 -8.39 2.36 -19.04
N THR A 76 -8.21 3.15 -17.98
CA THR A 76 -6.87 3.66 -17.62
C THR A 76 -5.93 2.53 -17.22
N LEU A 77 -6.39 1.49 -16.49
CA LEU A 77 -5.58 0.29 -16.20
C LEU A 77 -5.09 -0.37 -17.50
N ARG A 78 -6.01 -0.66 -18.44
CA ARG A 78 -5.67 -1.25 -19.74
C ARG A 78 -4.62 -0.40 -20.46
N ARG A 79 -4.84 0.92 -20.57
CA ARG A 79 -3.91 1.84 -21.25
C ARG A 79 -2.56 1.94 -20.55
N GLN A 80 -2.51 1.90 -19.22
CA GLN A 80 -1.24 1.89 -18.46
C GLN A 80 -0.44 0.61 -18.78
N LEU A 81 -1.09 -0.55 -18.75
CA LEU A 81 -0.46 -1.85 -19.04
C LEU A 81 -0.01 -1.96 -20.52
N GLU A 82 -0.85 -1.59 -21.48
CA GLU A 82 -0.49 -1.51 -22.90
C GLU A 82 0.67 -0.52 -23.13
N HIS A 83 0.69 0.61 -22.45
CA HIS A 83 1.74 1.62 -22.61
C HIS A 83 3.10 1.12 -22.15
N VAL A 84 3.17 0.42 -21.01
CA VAL A 84 4.44 -0.17 -20.55
C VAL A 84 4.86 -1.38 -21.38
N GLY A 85 3.93 -2.24 -21.79
CA GLY A 85 4.22 -3.43 -22.61
C GLY A 85 4.83 -3.11 -23.98
N ARG A 86 4.61 -1.91 -24.53
CA ARG A 86 5.24 -1.47 -25.80
C ARG A 86 6.77 -1.37 -25.77
N ARG A 87 7.40 -1.32 -24.59
CA ARG A 87 8.85 -1.03 -24.45
C ARG A 87 9.57 -1.83 -23.36
N ASN A 88 8.84 -2.65 -22.62
CA ASN A 88 9.32 -3.44 -21.49
C ASN A 88 8.63 -4.82 -21.53
N GLU A 89 9.32 -5.85 -21.09
CA GLU A 89 8.72 -7.17 -20.89
C GLU A 89 7.85 -7.13 -19.62
N ILE A 90 6.63 -7.68 -19.65
CA ILE A 90 5.79 -7.75 -18.45
C ILE A 90 5.91 -9.17 -17.88
N VAL A 91 6.49 -9.28 -16.68
CA VAL A 91 6.94 -10.52 -16.06
C VAL A 91 6.29 -10.71 -14.68
N SER A 92 6.33 -11.93 -14.15
CA SER A 92 5.87 -12.19 -12.78
C SER A 92 6.75 -11.46 -11.75
N LEU A 93 6.23 -11.20 -10.55
CA LEU A 93 7.04 -10.61 -9.47
C LEU A 93 8.22 -11.53 -9.08
N ALA A 94 8.05 -12.85 -9.22
CA ALA A 94 9.12 -13.83 -9.02
C ALA A 94 10.24 -13.72 -10.07
N ASP A 95 9.89 -13.50 -11.34
CA ASP A 95 10.87 -13.27 -12.41
C ASP A 95 11.56 -11.92 -12.27
N ALA A 96 10.83 -10.87 -11.89
CA ALA A 96 11.41 -9.58 -11.55
C ALA A 96 12.43 -9.70 -10.40
N ARG A 97 12.11 -10.48 -9.35
CA ARG A 97 13.04 -10.80 -8.25
C ARG A 97 14.26 -11.56 -8.75
N ARG A 98 14.07 -12.59 -9.58
CA ARG A 98 15.15 -13.39 -10.17
C ARG A 98 16.09 -12.54 -11.00
N ILE A 99 15.56 -11.69 -11.88
CA ILE A 99 16.32 -10.75 -12.73
C ILE A 99 17.14 -9.78 -11.87
N LEU A 100 16.58 -9.27 -10.76
CA LEU A 100 17.33 -8.42 -9.82
C LEU A 100 18.47 -9.14 -9.08
N ALA A 101 18.41 -10.47 -8.96
CA ALA A 101 19.48 -11.28 -8.39
C ALA A 101 20.56 -11.69 -9.42
N GLU A 102 20.31 -11.50 -10.72
CA GLU A 102 21.29 -11.72 -11.78
C GLU A 102 22.39 -10.62 -11.77
N PRO A 103 23.63 -10.93 -12.19
CA PRO A 103 24.69 -9.94 -12.31
C PRO A 103 24.29 -8.74 -13.18
N ALA A 104 24.75 -7.55 -12.80
CA ALA A 104 24.51 -6.32 -13.54
C ALA A 104 24.86 -6.46 -15.03
N GLY A 105 23.90 -6.17 -15.91
CA GLY A 105 24.04 -6.28 -17.37
C GLY A 105 23.76 -7.66 -17.97
N ALA A 106 23.49 -8.71 -17.16
CA ALA A 106 23.09 -10.02 -17.67
C ALA A 106 21.74 -9.95 -18.41
N HIS A 107 20.72 -9.41 -17.74
CA HIS A 107 19.41 -9.19 -18.35
C HIS A 107 19.37 -7.89 -19.16
N ARG A 108 18.94 -7.96 -20.44
CA ARG A 108 19.05 -6.84 -21.40
C ARG A 108 17.80 -5.98 -21.58
N ALA A 109 16.61 -6.56 -21.41
CA ALA A 109 15.35 -5.82 -21.52
C ALA A 109 15.09 -5.01 -20.24
N ASP A 110 14.31 -3.93 -20.32
CA ASP A 110 13.68 -3.38 -19.12
C ASP A 110 12.42 -4.19 -18.86
N VAL A 111 12.11 -4.51 -17.60
CA VAL A 111 10.97 -5.37 -17.24
C VAL A 111 10.03 -4.70 -16.25
N VAL A 112 8.78 -5.16 -16.26
CA VAL A 112 7.68 -4.65 -15.42
C VAL A 112 6.99 -5.80 -14.70
N ALA A 113 6.81 -5.68 -13.39
CA ALA A 113 5.90 -6.53 -12.62
C ALA A 113 4.67 -5.73 -12.18
N VAL A 114 3.51 -6.38 -12.10
CA VAL A 114 2.23 -5.75 -11.73
C VAL A 114 1.73 -6.33 -10.42
N THR A 115 1.38 -5.47 -9.48
CA THR A 115 0.88 -5.86 -8.16
C THR A 115 -0.39 -5.09 -7.79
N LEU A 116 -1.30 -5.73 -7.04
CA LEU A 116 -2.48 -5.10 -6.47
C LEU A 116 -2.57 -5.42 -4.98
N ASP A 117 -2.89 -4.42 -4.16
CA ASP A 117 -2.85 -4.51 -2.70
C ASP A 117 -4.27 -4.61 -2.10
N ASP A 118 -4.34 -4.67 -0.76
CA ASP A 118 -5.55 -4.61 0.08
C ASP A 118 -6.60 -5.73 -0.08
N GLY A 119 -6.61 -6.48 -1.19
CA GLY A 119 -7.50 -7.63 -1.40
C GLY A 119 -8.96 -7.26 -1.67
N TYR A 120 -9.23 -6.11 -2.30
CA TYR A 120 -10.59 -5.69 -2.68
C TYR A 120 -11.24 -6.61 -3.71
N ALA A 121 -12.54 -6.86 -3.57
CA ALA A 121 -13.33 -7.71 -4.48
C ALA A 121 -13.35 -7.18 -5.93
N ASP A 122 -13.22 -5.87 -6.12
CA ASP A 122 -13.16 -5.26 -7.45
C ASP A 122 -11.91 -5.66 -8.26
N VAL A 123 -10.85 -6.17 -7.62
CA VAL A 123 -9.70 -6.80 -8.30
C VAL A 123 -10.13 -8.05 -9.08
N ALA A 124 -10.88 -8.95 -8.44
CA ALA A 124 -11.39 -10.15 -9.10
C ALA A 124 -12.45 -9.82 -10.17
N GLN A 125 -13.29 -8.81 -9.91
CA GLN A 125 -14.40 -8.44 -10.80
C GLN A 125 -13.98 -7.62 -12.02
N HIS A 126 -12.98 -6.75 -11.88
CA HIS A 126 -12.66 -5.71 -12.87
C HIS A 126 -11.18 -5.69 -13.30
N ALA A 127 -10.24 -6.02 -12.42
CA ALA A 127 -8.82 -6.12 -12.80
C ALA A 127 -8.53 -7.43 -13.56
N LEU A 128 -8.95 -8.57 -13.03
CA LEU A 128 -8.68 -9.90 -13.59
C LEU A 128 -9.08 -10.04 -15.08
N PRO A 129 -10.24 -9.56 -15.56
CA PRO A 129 -10.58 -9.61 -16.99
C PRO A 129 -9.60 -8.82 -17.87
N VAL A 130 -9.11 -7.66 -17.40
CA VAL A 130 -8.12 -6.85 -18.12
C VAL A 130 -6.76 -7.55 -18.15
N LEU A 131 -6.32 -8.10 -17.01
CA LEU A 131 -5.05 -8.83 -16.89
C LEU A 131 -5.04 -10.06 -17.81
N ARG A 132 -6.12 -10.85 -17.82
CA ARG A 132 -6.29 -12.01 -18.71
C ARG A 132 -6.31 -11.62 -20.19
N ALA A 133 -7.05 -10.57 -20.56
CA ALA A 133 -7.12 -10.11 -21.95
C ALA A 133 -5.75 -9.63 -22.48
N LEU A 134 -4.93 -9.02 -21.63
CA LEU A 134 -3.57 -8.57 -21.98
C LEU A 134 -2.48 -9.63 -21.72
N ARG A 135 -2.83 -10.81 -21.18
CA ARG A 135 -1.89 -11.86 -20.73
C ARG A 135 -0.82 -11.33 -19.75
N VAL A 136 -1.21 -10.41 -18.88
CA VAL A 136 -0.33 -9.79 -17.89
C VAL A 136 -0.29 -10.64 -16.62
N PRO A 137 0.87 -11.19 -16.21
CA PRO A 137 1.03 -11.80 -14.89
C PRO A 137 0.94 -10.72 -13.80
N ALA A 138 0.35 -11.07 -12.66
CA ALA A 138 0.19 -10.17 -11.53
C ALA A 138 0.31 -10.89 -10.19
N THR A 139 0.62 -10.14 -9.14
CA THR A 139 0.55 -10.58 -7.74
C THR A 139 -0.50 -9.76 -6.99
N VAL A 140 -1.35 -10.42 -6.19
CA VAL A 140 -2.34 -9.77 -5.32
C VAL A 140 -1.95 -10.01 -3.86
N PHE A 141 -1.82 -8.93 -3.09
CA PHE A 141 -1.48 -8.99 -1.67
C PHE A 141 -2.75 -8.84 -0.82
N VAL A 142 -3.02 -9.78 0.08
CA VAL A 142 -4.25 -9.81 0.86
C VAL A 142 -4.03 -9.75 2.38
N PRO A 143 -4.78 -8.91 3.13
CA PRO A 143 -4.77 -8.90 4.58
C PRO A 143 -5.72 -9.99 5.12
N THR A 144 -5.16 -11.07 5.64
CA THR A 144 -5.89 -12.36 5.79
C THR A 144 -7.01 -12.32 6.83
N GLY A 145 -6.93 -11.45 7.83
CA GLY A 145 -7.97 -11.22 8.84
C GLY A 145 -9.19 -10.42 8.35
N TYR A 146 -9.19 -10.02 7.08
CA TYR A 146 -10.31 -9.35 6.41
C TYR A 146 -10.95 -10.20 5.30
N VAL A 147 -10.18 -11.04 4.61
CA VAL A 147 -10.66 -11.91 3.53
C VAL A 147 -11.73 -12.87 4.05
N GLY A 148 -12.87 -12.94 3.33
CA GLY A 148 -14.02 -13.77 3.72
C GLY A 148 -14.83 -13.23 4.90
N THR A 149 -14.59 -11.99 5.36
CA THR A 149 -15.34 -11.36 6.46
C THR A 149 -16.22 -10.20 5.96
N ALA A 150 -17.14 -9.74 6.81
CA ALA A 150 -17.93 -8.53 6.55
C ALA A 150 -17.21 -7.21 6.94
N ARG A 151 -16.00 -7.28 7.53
CA ARG A 151 -15.24 -6.11 8.02
C ARG A 151 -14.84 -5.19 6.86
N ARG A 152 -14.42 -3.96 7.17
CA ARG A 152 -13.79 -3.03 6.21
C ARG A 152 -12.46 -2.51 6.71
N LEU A 153 -11.55 -2.20 5.79
CA LEU A 153 -10.21 -1.74 6.14
C LEU A 153 -10.27 -0.41 6.91
N PRO A 154 -9.37 -0.17 7.88
CA PRO A 154 -9.45 1.02 8.74
C PRO A 154 -9.38 2.32 7.94
N HIS A 155 -8.66 2.35 6.81
CA HIS A 155 -8.56 3.54 5.97
C HIS A 155 -9.87 3.91 5.27
N ASP A 156 -10.66 2.95 4.81
CA ASP A 156 -11.98 3.24 4.22
C ASP A 156 -12.95 3.79 5.28
N ARG A 157 -12.98 3.13 6.43
CA ARG A 157 -13.80 3.53 7.60
C ARG A 157 -13.47 4.94 8.07
N LEU A 158 -12.18 5.20 8.30
CA LEU A 158 -11.71 6.52 8.71
C LEU A 158 -11.93 7.57 7.63
N HIS A 159 -11.69 7.27 6.34
CA HIS A 159 -11.92 8.22 5.26
C HIS A 159 -13.40 8.64 5.19
N ALA A 160 -14.32 7.67 5.22
CA ALA A 160 -15.75 7.94 5.19
C ALA A 160 -16.20 8.76 6.42
N ALA A 161 -15.73 8.40 7.61
CA ALA A 161 -16.07 9.09 8.84
C ALA A 161 -15.53 10.54 8.88
N LEU A 162 -14.26 10.74 8.51
CA LEU A 162 -13.65 12.08 8.39
C LEU A 162 -14.34 12.93 7.31
N THR A 163 -14.73 12.30 6.19
CA THR A 163 -15.50 12.95 5.11
C THR A 163 -16.90 13.35 5.60
N ALA A 164 -17.57 12.51 6.38
CA ALA A 164 -18.87 12.82 6.96
C ALA A 164 -18.78 13.96 7.98
N LEU A 165 -17.76 14.00 8.83
CA LEU A 165 -17.50 15.14 9.73
C LEU A 165 -17.30 16.44 8.94
N ALA A 166 -16.46 16.42 7.90
CA ALA A 166 -16.20 17.59 7.05
C ALA A 166 -17.47 18.08 6.33
N ARG A 167 -18.25 17.16 5.72
CA ARG A 167 -19.53 17.47 5.07
C ARG A 167 -20.56 18.05 6.05
N ARG A 168 -20.64 17.51 7.27
CA ARG A 168 -21.52 18.01 8.35
C ARG A 168 -20.96 19.25 9.08
N ARG A 169 -19.77 19.74 8.71
CA ARG A 169 -19.04 20.85 9.35
C ARG A 169 -18.87 20.67 10.86
N ILE A 170 -18.71 19.44 11.34
CA ILE A 170 -18.44 19.14 12.75
C ILE A 170 -16.93 19.31 12.97
N PRO A 171 -16.47 20.34 13.72
CA PRO A 171 -15.06 20.49 14.03
C PRO A 171 -14.63 19.36 14.96
N PHE A 172 -13.38 18.91 14.85
CA PHE A 172 -12.91 17.74 15.57
C PHE A 172 -13.11 17.91 17.08
N GLU A 173 -12.82 19.08 17.64
CA GLU A 173 -12.93 19.41 19.06
C GLU A 173 -14.36 19.30 19.62
N ARG A 174 -15.37 19.35 18.74
CA ARG A 174 -16.80 19.17 19.08
C ARG A 174 -17.39 17.89 18.50
N ALA A 175 -16.53 16.97 18.07
CA ALA A 175 -16.94 15.62 17.71
C ALA A 175 -17.39 14.82 18.95
N GLY A 176 -17.18 15.28 20.18
CA GLY A 176 -17.68 14.58 21.38
C GLY A 176 -17.06 13.18 21.53
N LEU A 177 -15.80 13.06 21.12
CA LEU A 177 -15.02 11.83 21.23
C LEU A 177 -14.42 11.72 22.64
N PRO A 178 -14.09 10.50 23.11
CA PRO A 178 -13.34 10.32 24.35
C PRO A 178 -12.05 11.15 24.34
N PRO A 179 -11.64 11.82 25.44
CA PRO A 179 -10.56 12.82 25.43
C PRO A 179 -9.23 12.36 24.79
N ALA A 180 -8.85 11.10 25.00
CA ALA A 180 -7.66 10.52 24.36
C ALA A 180 -7.80 10.42 22.82
N ILE A 181 -8.96 9.97 22.34
CA ILE A 181 -9.26 9.89 20.89
C ILE A 181 -9.37 11.30 20.29
N GLN A 182 -9.95 12.23 21.03
CA GLN A 182 -10.07 13.63 20.67
C GLN A 182 -8.70 14.29 20.44
N ALA A 183 -7.78 14.10 21.40
CA ALA A 183 -6.41 14.63 21.31
C ALA A 183 -5.64 14.02 20.11
N LEU A 184 -5.76 12.71 19.89
CA LEU A 184 -5.12 12.03 18.76
C LEU A 184 -5.62 12.56 17.40
N LEU A 185 -6.93 12.78 17.25
CA LEU A 185 -7.53 13.31 16.03
C LEU A 185 -7.09 14.75 15.76
N SER A 186 -7.20 15.64 16.76
CA SER A 186 -6.77 17.04 16.61
C SER A 186 -5.27 17.16 16.35
N ALA A 187 -4.43 16.29 16.93
CA ALA A 187 -2.98 16.22 16.63
C ALA A 187 -2.65 15.70 15.20
N CYS A 188 -3.64 15.15 14.48
CA CYS A 188 -3.47 14.57 13.15
C CYS A 188 -4.16 15.34 12.00
N ALA A 189 -4.90 16.42 12.28
CA ALA A 189 -5.26 17.43 11.27
C ALA A 189 -4.03 18.30 10.91
N GLU A 190 -3.81 18.85 9.73
CA GLU A 190 -4.27 18.61 8.35
C GLU A 190 -5.56 19.19 7.73
N ARG A 191 -5.43 19.45 6.41
CA ARG A 191 -6.42 20.06 5.51
C ARG A 191 -7.12 18.99 4.66
N GLY A 192 -8.25 18.49 5.15
CA GLY A 192 -9.14 17.58 4.43
C GLY A 192 -8.99 16.11 4.85
N PRO A 193 -10.07 15.30 4.75
CA PRO A 193 -10.13 13.93 5.27
C PRO A 193 -8.95 13.04 4.87
N ALA A 194 -8.60 12.99 3.59
CA ALA A 194 -7.48 12.17 3.11
C ALA A 194 -6.11 12.58 3.68
N ALA A 195 -5.85 13.88 3.89
CA ALA A 195 -4.59 14.34 4.49
C ALA A 195 -4.52 14.05 6.00
N THR A 196 -5.64 14.16 6.71
CA THR A 196 -5.77 13.73 8.11
C THR A 196 -5.56 12.22 8.24
N LEU A 197 -6.13 11.44 7.32
CA LEU A 197 -5.96 9.99 7.27
C LEU A 197 -4.50 9.56 7.05
N ASP A 198 -3.81 10.15 6.06
CA ASP A 198 -2.39 9.90 5.80
C ASP A 198 -1.56 10.07 7.10
N ARG A 199 -1.83 11.12 7.89
CA ARG A 199 -1.13 11.40 9.15
C ARG A 199 -1.50 10.46 10.29
N LEU A 200 -2.77 10.02 10.37
CA LEU A 200 -3.21 9.03 11.36
C LEU A 200 -2.50 7.69 11.13
N ILE A 201 -2.50 7.20 9.90
CA ILE A 201 -1.86 5.91 9.53
C ILE A 201 -0.34 5.98 9.75
N ALA A 202 0.31 7.10 9.41
CA ALA A 202 1.74 7.29 9.62
C ALA A 202 2.20 7.39 11.08
N ARG A 203 1.29 7.33 12.06
CA ARG A 203 1.60 7.52 13.49
C ARG A 203 1.00 6.48 14.43
N LEU A 204 -0.07 5.80 14.05
CA LEU A 204 -0.86 4.98 14.97
C LEU A 204 -0.75 3.48 14.64
N PRO A 205 -0.67 2.60 15.65
CA PRO A 205 -0.82 1.16 15.44
C PRO A 205 -2.26 0.81 15.05
N HIS A 206 -2.44 -0.34 14.42
CA HIS A 206 -3.71 -0.78 13.83
C HIS A 206 -4.91 -0.67 14.80
N GLU A 207 -4.77 -1.17 16.03
CA GLU A 207 -5.85 -1.16 17.03
C GLU A 207 -6.35 0.25 17.35
N ARG A 208 -5.46 1.25 17.36
CA ARG A 208 -5.82 2.65 17.60
C ARG A 208 -6.59 3.25 16.42
N LEU A 209 -6.27 2.85 15.19
CA LEU A 209 -7.03 3.24 13.99
C LEU A 209 -8.45 2.65 14.03
N VAL A 210 -8.60 1.36 14.39
CA VAL A 210 -9.91 0.71 14.54
C VAL A 210 -10.73 1.32 15.69
N ALA A 211 -10.10 1.62 16.82
CA ALA A 211 -10.76 2.28 17.95
C ALA A 211 -11.25 3.70 17.59
N LEU A 212 -10.44 4.48 16.86
CA LEU A 212 -10.81 5.80 16.35
C LEU A 212 -11.97 5.71 15.34
N ALA A 213 -11.90 4.79 14.38
CA ALA A 213 -12.98 4.55 13.41
C ALA A 213 -14.29 4.24 14.12
N SER A 214 -14.27 3.28 15.05
CA SER A 214 -15.44 2.86 15.82
C SER A 214 -16.03 3.97 16.71
N ALA A 215 -15.19 4.89 17.23
CA ALA A 215 -15.64 6.04 17.99
C ALA A 215 -16.31 7.11 17.11
N LEU A 216 -15.74 7.36 15.92
CA LEU A 216 -16.30 8.29 14.94
C LEU A 216 -17.62 7.78 14.35
N GLU A 217 -17.69 6.50 14.01
CA GLU A 217 -18.88 5.79 13.53
C GLU A 217 -20.05 5.93 14.51
N ARG A 218 -19.85 5.54 15.78
CA ARG A 218 -20.85 5.75 16.85
C ARG A 218 -21.30 7.20 16.97
N ARG A 219 -20.37 8.16 16.82
CA ARG A 219 -20.69 9.59 16.89
C ARG A 219 -21.52 10.08 15.69
N LEU A 220 -21.29 9.51 14.52
CA LEU A 220 -21.95 9.89 13.27
C LEU A 220 -23.30 9.19 13.06
N GLY A 221 -23.56 8.11 13.80
CA GLY A 221 -24.71 7.23 13.59
C GLY A 221 -24.53 6.37 12.34
N THR A 222 -23.31 5.91 12.10
CA THR A 222 -22.92 5.07 10.95
C THR A 222 -22.13 3.85 11.43
N ALA A 223 -21.98 2.84 10.58
CA ALA A 223 -21.17 1.65 10.83
C ALA A 223 -20.34 1.26 9.58
N GLU A 224 -19.40 0.33 9.72
CA GLU A 224 -18.58 -0.13 8.58
C GLU A 224 -19.38 -0.85 7.50
N GLN A 225 -20.60 -1.31 7.83
CA GLN A 225 -21.55 -1.93 6.91
C GLN A 225 -22.25 -0.91 6.00
N ASP A 226 -22.26 0.37 6.37
CA ASP A 226 -22.83 1.46 5.56
C ASP A 226 -21.86 1.93 4.45
N LEU A 227 -20.62 1.42 4.44
CA LEU A 227 -19.64 1.72 3.40
C LEU A 227 -20.08 1.14 2.04
N PRO A 228 -19.77 1.83 0.92
CA PRO A 228 -20.15 1.36 -0.41
C PRO A 228 -19.79 -0.10 -0.64
N ALA A 229 -20.70 -0.88 -1.25
CA ALA A 229 -20.50 -2.32 -1.45
C ALA A 229 -19.23 -2.65 -2.26
N SER A 230 -18.79 -1.72 -3.10
CA SER A 230 -17.52 -1.73 -3.85
C SER A 230 -16.27 -1.79 -2.97
N THR A 231 -16.32 -1.34 -1.71
CA THR A 231 -15.22 -1.43 -0.72
C THR A 231 -15.08 -2.82 -0.07
N ARG A 232 -15.90 -3.81 -0.48
CA ARG A 232 -15.82 -5.18 0.05
C ARG A 232 -14.46 -5.81 -0.26
N LEU A 233 -13.91 -6.54 0.72
CA LEU A 233 -12.75 -7.42 0.53
C LEU A 233 -13.18 -8.79 -0.02
N MET A 234 -12.29 -9.43 -0.77
CA MET A 234 -12.55 -10.73 -1.40
C MET A 234 -12.98 -11.81 -0.41
N THR A 235 -13.78 -12.77 -0.88
CA THR A 235 -13.96 -14.05 -0.21
C THR A 235 -12.75 -14.96 -0.46
N TRP A 236 -12.59 -16.00 0.34
CA TRP A 236 -11.56 -17.01 0.08
C TRP A 236 -11.77 -17.76 -1.24
N ASP A 237 -13.00 -17.87 -1.73
CA ASP A 237 -13.28 -18.45 -3.05
C ASP A 237 -12.83 -17.52 -4.19
N GLU A 238 -12.99 -16.21 -4.05
CA GLU A 238 -12.47 -15.23 -5.01
C GLU A 238 -10.94 -15.21 -5.03
N VAL A 239 -10.28 -15.33 -3.86
CA VAL A 239 -8.82 -15.47 -3.77
C VAL A 239 -8.33 -16.76 -4.43
N ARG A 240 -9.01 -17.90 -4.21
CA ARG A 240 -8.70 -19.17 -4.90
C ARG A 240 -8.97 -19.08 -6.41
N ALA A 241 -9.99 -18.36 -6.83
CA ALA A 241 -10.29 -18.15 -8.25
C ALA A 241 -9.22 -17.27 -8.95
N LEU A 242 -8.60 -16.32 -8.23
CA LEU A 242 -7.42 -15.59 -8.71
C LEU A 242 -6.19 -16.51 -8.83
N ASP A 243 -5.91 -17.33 -7.81
CA ASP A 243 -4.77 -18.27 -7.85
C ASP A 243 -4.90 -19.27 -9.02
N ALA A 244 -6.07 -19.89 -9.16
CA ALA A 244 -6.40 -20.77 -10.29
C ALA A 244 -6.42 -20.05 -11.65
N ALA A 245 -6.48 -18.71 -11.66
CA ALA A 245 -6.35 -17.89 -12.86
C ALA A 245 -4.90 -17.54 -13.24
N GLY A 246 -3.91 -17.97 -12.44
CA GLY A 246 -2.49 -17.65 -12.63
C GLY A 246 -2.05 -16.31 -12.01
N VAL A 247 -2.86 -15.74 -11.10
CA VAL A 247 -2.47 -14.56 -10.31
C VAL A 247 -1.83 -15.04 -9.01
N ASP A 248 -0.62 -14.61 -8.71
CA ASP A 248 0.06 -15.03 -7.49
C ASP A 248 -0.55 -14.35 -6.25
N VAL A 249 -0.77 -15.09 -5.17
CA VAL A 249 -1.34 -14.57 -3.92
C VAL A 249 -0.22 -14.38 -2.88
N GLY A 250 -0.02 -13.12 -2.47
CA GLY A 250 0.97 -12.70 -1.49
C GLY A 250 0.36 -12.23 -0.16
N GLY A 251 1.20 -12.11 0.86
CA GLY A 251 0.80 -11.66 2.19
C GLY A 251 0.74 -10.13 2.33
N HIS A 252 -0.27 -9.63 3.05
CA HIS A 252 -0.39 -8.22 3.42
C HIS A 252 -0.70 -8.02 4.91
N THR A 253 -0.03 -8.81 5.77
CA THR A 253 -0.29 -9.00 7.22
C THR A 253 -1.65 -9.69 7.50
N VAL A 254 -1.99 -9.92 8.77
CA VAL A 254 -3.34 -10.39 9.13
C VAL A 254 -4.28 -9.19 9.15
N ASN A 255 -3.92 -8.14 9.87
CA ASN A 255 -4.82 -7.02 10.17
C ASN A 255 -4.59 -5.78 9.29
N HIS A 256 -3.86 -5.86 8.17
CA HIS A 256 -3.45 -4.66 7.42
C HIS A 256 -2.66 -3.69 8.32
N ALA A 257 -1.77 -4.25 9.16
CA ALA A 257 -1.06 -3.49 10.17
C ALA A 257 0.23 -2.87 9.61
N VAL A 258 0.40 -1.57 9.82
CA VAL A 258 1.67 -0.88 9.56
C VAL A 258 2.73 -1.42 10.53
N LEU A 259 3.53 -2.38 10.08
CA LEU A 259 4.46 -3.13 10.93
C LEU A 259 5.50 -2.24 11.62
N ALA A 260 5.89 -1.12 11.01
CA ALA A 260 6.79 -0.13 11.61
C ALA A 260 6.19 0.64 12.80
N ASN A 261 4.87 0.54 13.02
CA ASN A 261 4.16 1.15 14.16
C ASN A 261 3.93 0.13 15.30
N LEU A 262 4.45 -1.09 15.22
CA LEU A 262 4.25 -2.18 16.19
C LEU A 262 5.56 -2.56 16.91
N PRO A 263 5.49 -3.09 18.14
CA PRO A 263 6.57 -3.90 18.73
C PRO A 263 6.97 -5.05 17.79
N LEU A 264 8.27 -5.36 17.70
CA LEU A 264 8.77 -6.38 16.78
C LEU A 264 8.15 -7.78 17.01
N ALA A 265 7.79 -8.09 18.26
CA ALA A 265 7.10 -9.33 18.60
C ALA A 265 5.67 -9.41 18.01
N GLU A 266 4.96 -8.28 17.92
CA GLU A 266 3.66 -8.19 17.24
C GLU A 266 3.81 -8.24 15.73
N ALA A 267 4.81 -7.53 15.18
CA ALA A 267 5.09 -7.59 13.76
C ALA A 267 5.42 -9.03 13.28
N ARG A 268 6.17 -9.82 14.08
CA ARG A 268 6.40 -11.25 13.81
C ARG A 268 5.11 -12.08 13.87
N ARG A 269 4.16 -11.79 14.77
CA ARG A 269 2.86 -12.46 14.84
C ARG A 269 1.97 -12.15 13.62
N GLU A 270 1.93 -10.88 13.18
CA GLU A 270 1.25 -10.45 11.96
C GLU A 270 1.80 -11.15 10.71
N LEU A 271 3.13 -11.34 10.63
CA LEU A 271 3.78 -12.01 9.50
C LEU A 271 3.51 -13.52 9.49
N ALA A 272 3.71 -14.21 10.62
CA ALA A 272 3.49 -15.65 10.74
C ALA A 272 2.01 -16.01 10.51
N GLY A 273 1.08 -15.32 11.18
CA GLY A 273 -0.36 -15.57 11.02
C GLY A 273 -0.85 -15.33 9.60
N CYS A 274 -0.33 -14.31 8.90
CA CYS A 274 -0.65 -14.04 7.50
C CYS A 274 -0.19 -15.18 6.58
N ARG A 275 1.07 -15.62 6.74
CA ARG A 275 1.64 -16.74 5.98
C ARG A 275 0.88 -18.03 6.19
N ASP A 276 0.59 -18.37 7.46
CA ASP A 276 0.00 -19.64 7.83
C ASP A 276 -1.47 -19.71 7.38
N GLN A 277 -2.23 -18.62 7.50
CA GLN A 277 -3.59 -18.53 6.96
C GLN A 277 -3.62 -18.62 5.43
N LEU A 278 -2.65 -18.03 4.71
CA LEU A 278 -2.55 -18.18 3.27
C LEU A 278 -2.20 -19.61 2.85
N ALA A 279 -1.26 -20.25 3.56
CA ALA A 279 -0.92 -21.66 3.34
C ALA A 279 -2.13 -22.58 3.53
N GLU A 280 -2.92 -22.38 4.60
CA GLU A 280 -4.15 -23.12 4.88
C GLU A 280 -5.23 -22.89 3.80
N ARG A 281 -5.47 -21.63 3.42
CA ARG A 281 -6.67 -21.24 2.63
C ARG A 281 -6.48 -21.29 1.12
N VAL A 282 -5.25 -21.18 0.64
CA VAL A 282 -4.86 -21.25 -0.78
C VAL A 282 -4.14 -22.58 -1.10
N GLY A 283 -3.66 -23.30 -0.09
CA GLY A 283 -2.99 -24.60 -0.26
C GLY A 283 -1.48 -24.51 -0.55
N ARG A 284 -0.90 -23.30 -0.51
CA ARG A 284 0.54 -23.04 -0.70
C ARG A 284 0.98 -21.83 0.12
N ALA A 285 2.20 -21.85 0.66
CA ALA A 285 2.75 -20.70 1.34
C ALA A 285 2.93 -19.51 0.37
N PRO A 286 2.63 -18.26 0.80
CA PRO A 286 2.81 -17.09 -0.04
C PRO A 286 4.29 -16.78 -0.25
N ARG A 287 4.68 -16.53 -1.50
CA ARG A 287 6.08 -16.26 -1.88
C ARG A 287 6.49 -14.81 -1.65
N HIS A 288 5.54 -13.89 -1.76
CA HIS A 288 5.79 -12.45 -1.74
C HIS A 288 4.99 -11.78 -0.62
N PHE A 289 5.53 -10.67 -0.11
CA PHE A 289 4.90 -9.82 0.90
C PHE A 289 4.81 -8.36 0.43
N ALA A 290 3.77 -7.63 0.82
CA ALA A 290 3.72 -6.17 0.69
C ALA A 290 3.60 -5.53 2.08
N TYR A 291 4.41 -4.53 2.38
CA TYR A 291 4.29 -3.77 3.62
C TYR A 291 3.05 -2.84 3.53
N PRO A 292 2.07 -2.90 4.46
CA PRO A 292 0.99 -1.92 4.53
C PRO A 292 1.55 -0.49 4.60
N ASN A 293 1.04 0.38 3.72
CA ASN A 293 1.53 1.75 3.48
C ASN A 293 3.04 1.86 3.10
N GLY A 294 3.69 0.75 2.78
CA GLY A 294 5.10 0.67 2.41
C GLY A 294 6.08 1.09 3.52
N TYR A 295 5.64 1.16 4.79
CA TYR A 295 6.53 1.51 5.90
C TYR A 295 7.15 0.27 6.52
N TYR A 296 8.47 0.30 6.67
CA TYR A 296 9.28 -0.81 7.20
C TYR A 296 10.43 -0.27 8.05
N THR A 297 10.98 -1.11 8.91
CA THR A 297 12.24 -0.88 9.61
C THR A 297 13.24 -1.99 9.26
N PRO A 298 14.55 -1.83 9.50
CA PRO A 298 15.52 -2.91 9.30
C PRO A 298 15.18 -4.20 10.08
N ALA A 299 14.66 -4.11 11.30
CA ALA A 299 14.20 -5.28 12.07
C ALA A 299 12.95 -5.92 11.48
N VAL A 300 11.97 -5.14 11.04
CA VAL A 300 10.77 -5.66 10.35
C VAL A 300 11.17 -6.35 9.03
N GLN A 301 12.09 -5.77 8.27
CA GLN A 301 12.60 -6.35 7.03
C GLN A 301 13.29 -7.71 7.26
N ARG A 302 14.09 -7.84 8.33
CA ARG A 302 14.63 -9.14 8.77
C ARG A 302 13.53 -10.11 9.17
N ALA A 303 12.53 -9.67 9.92
CA ALA A 303 11.40 -10.50 10.33
C ALA A 303 10.57 -11.05 9.14
N VAL A 304 10.47 -10.31 8.02
CA VAL A 304 9.84 -10.81 6.78
C VAL A 304 10.66 -11.94 6.15
N ALA A 305 11.98 -11.83 6.14
CA ALA A 305 12.86 -12.91 5.67
C ALA A 305 12.81 -14.14 6.61
N GLU A 306 12.85 -13.92 7.93
CA GLU A 306 12.69 -14.96 8.96
C GLU A 306 11.33 -15.68 8.86
N ALA A 307 10.27 -14.97 8.45
CA ALA A 307 8.96 -15.56 8.20
C ALA A 307 8.91 -16.45 6.94
N GLY A 308 9.94 -16.44 6.08
CA GLY A 308 10.06 -17.35 4.93
C GLY A 308 9.45 -16.82 3.63
N PHE A 309 9.18 -15.52 3.51
CA PHE A 309 8.87 -14.89 2.22
C PHE A 309 10.15 -14.82 1.36
N GLU A 310 10.04 -14.86 0.03
CA GLU A 310 11.18 -14.73 -0.89
C GLU A 310 11.54 -13.28 -1.22
N ALA A 311 10.56 -12.38 -1.19
CA ALA A 311 10.72 -10.95 -1.41
C ALA A 311 9.58 -10.13 -0.81
N ALA A 312 9.85 -8.84 -0.58
CA ALA A 312 8.90 -7.89 -0.04
C ALA A 312 8.95 -6.54 -0.75
N VAL A 313 7.77 -5.94 -0.97
CA VAL A 313 7.60 -4.70 -1.75
C VAL A 313 7.12 -3.51 -0.89
N THR A 314 7.71 -2.33 -1.13
CA THR A 314 7.39 -1.04 -0.48
C THR A 314 6.53 -0.16 -1.41
N ILE A 315 6.38 1.15 -1.15
CA ILE A 315 5.67 2.10 -2.06
C ILE A 315 6.56 3.24 -2.58
N GLU A 316 7.88 3.11 -2.45
CA GLU A 316 8.84 4.15 -2.81
C GLU A 316 9.07 4.18 -4.33
N ASP A 317 8.86 5.34 -4.96
CA ASP A 317 9.08 5.55 -6.40
C ASP A 317 10.58 5.77 -6.73
N GLU A 318 11.36 4.71 -6.53
CA GLU A 318 12.80 4.64 -6.76
C GLU A 318 13.17 3.47 -7.69
N GLU A 319 14.40 3.46 -8.21
CA GLU A 319 14.88 2.36 -9.06
C GLU A 319 15.30 1.16 -8.21
N ASN A 320 14.75 -0.02 -8.53
CA ASN A 320 15.30 -1.29 -8.05
C ASN A 320 16.69 -1.50 -8.69
N ARG A 321 17.68 -1.86 -7.88
CA ARG A 321 19.05 -2.13 -8.33
C ARG A 321 19.33 -3.62 -8.36
N HIS A 322 20.01 -4.08 -9.42
CA HIS A 322 20.60 -5.41 -9.48
C HIS A 322 21.54 -5.63 -8.27
N GLY A 323 21.46 -6.80 -7.64
CA GLY A 323 22.14 -7.11 -6.37
C GLY A 323 21.56 -6.38 -5.14
N GLY A 324 20.43 -5.67 -5.27
CA GLY A 324 19.74 -5.01 -4.17
C GLY A 324 18.98 -5.98 -3.25
N SER A 325 18.44 -5.48 -2.13
CA SER A 325 17.67 -6.30 -1.20
C SER A 325 16.34 -6.76 -1.81
N ALA A 326 16.10 -8.07 -1.81
CA ALA A 326 14.80 -8.66 -2.17
C ALA A 326 13.66 -8.26 -1.20
N TYR A 327 13.97 -7.74 -0.01
CA TYR A 327 12.99 -7.44 1.04
C TYR A 327 12.62 -5.96 1.16
N GLY A 328 13.05 -5.12 0.21
CA GLY A 328 12.76 -3.69 0.16
C GLY A 328 12.52 -3.20 -1.27
N LEU A 329 11.85 -4.03 -2.08
CA LEU A 329 11.65 -3.77 -3.51
C LEU A 329 10.73 -2.56 -3.72
N LYS A 330 11.24 -1.59 -4.47
CA LYS A 330 10.65 -0.26 -4.67
C LYS A 330 9.52 -0.34 -5.70
N ARG A 331 8.38 0.30 -5.43
CA ARG A 331 7.19 0.29 -6.30
C ARG A 331 6.69 1.69 -6.64
N LYS A 332 6.23 1.84 -7.88
CA LYS A 332 5.49 3.02 -8.31
C LYS A 332 3.99 2.77 -8.12
N VAL A 333 3.39 3.46 -7.14
CA VAL A 333 1.94 3.43 -6.93
C VAL A 333 1.23 4.16 -8.06
N LEU A 334 0.34 3.44 -8.74
CA LEU A 334 -0.48 3.92 -9.84
C LEU A 334 -1.94 4.04 -9.40
N TRP A 335 -2.56 5.10 -9.89
CA TRP A 335 -3.98 5.39 -9.78
C TRP A 335 -4.37 6.18 -11.01
N GLU A 336 -5.67 6.44 -11.18
CA GLU A 336 -6.22 7.12 -12.36
C GLU A 336 -5.41 8.36 -12.77
N ASN A 337 -5.18 9.27 -11.82
CA ASN A 337 -4.52 10.54 -12.07
C ASN A 337 -3.00 10.47 -12.34
N THR A 338 -2.37 9.29 -12.27
CA THR A 338 -0.95 9.14 -12.57
C THR A 338 -0.66 9.44 -14.05
N THR A 339 -1.59 9.11 -14.94
CA THR A 339 -1.41 9.18 -16.42
C THR A 339 -2.42 10.05 -17.17
N LEU A 340 -3.33 10.74 -16.48
CA LEU A 340 -4.26 11.66 -17.14
C LEU A 340 -3.60 13.01 -17.53
N GLY A 341 -3.98 13.48 -18.71
CA GLY A 341 -3.81 14.86 -19.17
C GLY A 341 -5.08 15.68 -18.93
N ALA A 342 -5.32 16.71 -19.74
CA ALA A 342 -6.45 17.64 -19.56
C ALA A 342 -7.83 16.97 -19.65
N VAL A 343 -8.04 16.15 -20.69
CA VAL A 343 -9.36 15.60 -21.10
C VAL A 343 -9.46 14.08 -21.03
N GLY A 344 -8.53 13.41 -20.36
CA GLY A 344 -8.46 11.94 -20.31
C GLY A 344 -7.03 11.42 -20.33
N TRP A 345 -6.86 10.16 -20.75
CA TRP A 345 -5.56 9.50 -20.90
C TRP A 345 -4.54 10.33 -21.69
N SER A 346 -3.28 10.37 -21.23
CA SER A 346 -2.19 11.03 -21.95
C SER A 346 -0.94 10.15 -22.03
N GLY A 347 -0.63 9.69 -23.24
CA GLY A 347 0.58 8.88 -23.51
C GLY A 347 1.90 9.61 -23.25
N VAL A 348 1.96 10.94 -23.35
CA VAL A 348 3.16 11.71 -22.98
C VAL A 348 3.31 11.84 -21.47
N VAL A 349 2.21 12.05 -20.73
CA VAL A 349 2.24 12.02 -19.25
C VAL A 349 2.62 10.63 -18.75
N ALA A 350 2.09 9.57 -19.36
CA ALA A 350 2.47 8.19 -19.07
C ALA A 350 3.97 7.94 -19.32
N THR A 351 4.50 8.33 -20.50
CA THR A 351 5.93 8.24 -20.84
C THR A 351 6.79 8.91 -19.77
N CYS A 352 6.49 10.16 -19.42
CA CYS A 352 7.27 10.91 -18.43
C CYS A 352 7.15 10.35 -17.01
N ASN A 353 5.98 9.85 -16.60
CA ASN A 353 5.77 9.39 -15.22
C ASN A 353 6.32 7.98 -14.98
N LEU A 354 6.00 7.04 -15.89
CA LEU A 354 6.43 5.64 -15.82
C LEU A 354 7.92 5.49 -16.19
N GLY A 355 8.43 6.35 -17.07
CA GLY A 355 9.86 6.51 -17.34
C GLY A 355 10.64 7.24 -16.24
N GLY A 356 9.98 7.77 -15.21
CA GLY A 356 10.63 8.44 -14.07
C GLY A 356 11.22 9.83 -14.38
N VAL A 357 10.83 10.46 -15.48
CA VAL A 357 11.29 11.81 -15.88
C VAL A 357 10.92 12.84 -14.82
N PHE A 358 9.69 12.81 -14.30
CA PHE A 358 9.28 13.78 -13.28
C PHE A 358 10.08 13.66 -11.98
N SER A 359 10.36 12.46 -11.49
CA SER A 359 11.18 12.30 -10.27
C SER A 359 12.67 12.56 -10.51
N THR A 360 13.22 12.23 -11.67
CA THR A 360 14.61 12.58 -12.04
C THR A 360 14.83 14.09 -12.17
N LEU A 361 13.81 14.85 -12.59
CA LEU A 361 13.85 16.32 -12.66
C LEU A 361 13.38 17.01 -11.37
N GLY A 362 13.16 16.29 -10.27
CA GLY A 362 12.70 16.85 -9.00
C GLY A 362 11.25 17.38 -8.99
N LEU A 363 10.49 17.18 -10.07
CA LEU A 363 9.08 17.56 -10.23
C LEU A 363 8.13 16.63 -9.46
N ALA A 364 8.63 15.47 -9.01
CA ALA A 364 8.00 14.59 -8.04
C ALA A 364 9.08 14.11 -7.05
N ARG A 365 8.75 14.06 -5.75
CA ARG A 365 9.65 13.49 -4.72
C ARG A 365 9.08 12.17 -4.22
N PRO A 366 9.87 11.09 -4.10
CA PRO A 366 9.42 9.87 -3.44
C PRO A 366 9.14 10.16 -1.96
N VAL A 367 8.20 9.41 -1.38
CA VAL A 367 7.96 9.40 0.07
C VAL A 367 8.76 8.21 0.62
N PRO A 368 9.76 8.43 1.50
CA PRO A 368 10.57 7.34 2.03
C PRO A 368 9.73 6.40 2.89
N GLY A 369 9.90 5.10 2.66
CA GLY A 369 9.21 4.03 3.38
C GLY A 369 9.92 3.67 4.68
N GLU A 370 11.25 3.70 4.66
CA GLU A 370 12.09 3.29 5.79
C GLU A 370 11.87 4.15 7.04
N ARG A 371 11.82 3.49 8.20
CA ARG A 371 11.71 4.06 9.53
C ARG A 371 12.85 3.50 10.39
N PRO A 372 13.37 4.27 11.37
CA PRO A 372 14.32 3.72 12.33
C PRO A 372 13.67 2.56 13.09
N ASP A 373 14.48 1.56 13.48
CA ASP A 373 14.01 0.56 14.45
C ASP A 373 13.58 1.28 15.74
N PRO A 374 12.43 0.92 16.35
CA PRO A 374 12.04 1.48 17.63
C PRO A 374 13.12 1.17 18.69
N PRO A 375 13.35 2.06 19.68
CA PRO A 375 14.28 1.76 20.75
C PRO A 375 13.87 0.44 21.42
N ALA A 376 14.86 -0.42 21.69
CA ALA A 376 14.61 -1.71 22.32
C ALA A 376 13.79 -1.53 23.59
N GLU A 377 12.72 -2.31 23.73
CA GLU A 377 11.92 -2.31 24.96
C GLU A 377 12.86 -2.57 26.14
N PRO A 378 12.80 -1.77 27.22
CA PRO A 378 13.58 -2.06 28.41
C PRO A 378 13.16 -3.44 28.89
N ALA A 379 14.10 -4.38 28.90
CA ALA A 379 13.84 -5.78 29.24
C ALA A 379 12.99 -5.83 30.50
N ALA A 380 11.80 -6.43 30.39
CA ALA A 380 10.81 -6.44 31.46
C ALA A 380 11.53 -6.91 32.74
N ARG A 381 11.64 -6.00 33.73
CA ARG A 381 12.22 -6.35 35.02
C ARG A 381 11.39 -7.50 35.55
N THR A 382 11.95 -8.69 35.53
CA THR A 382 11.38 -9.86 36.19
C THR A 382 11.27 -9.49 37.65
N ALA A 383 10.05 -9.18 38.08
CA ALA A 383 9.78 -8.93 39.49
C ALA A 383 10.19 -10.19 40.23
N ARG A 384 11.27 -10.10 41.01
CA ARG A 384 11.55 -11.15 41.99
C ARG A 384 10.34 -11.22 42.91
N PRO A 385 9.83 -12.41 43.23
CA PRO A 385 8.78 -12.54 44.22
C PRO A 385 9.36 -12.13 45.59
N GLU A 386 9.08 -10.91 46.02
CA GLU A 386 9.18 -10.52 47.42
C GLU A 386 7.95 -11.11 48.13
N GLY A 387 8.17 -12.02 49.09
CA GLY A 387 7.08 -12.70 49.78
C GLY A 387 7.35 -14.15 50.16
N ALA A 388 8.41 -14.39 50.95
CA ALA A 388 8.53 -15.59 51.76
C ALA A 388 8.89 -15.15 53.19
N GLU A 389 7.90 -14.65 53.91
CA GLU A 389 8.03 -14.30 55.33
C GLU A 389 8.30 -15.57 56.14
N ALA A 390 9.45 -15.61 56.82
CA ALA A 390 9.77 -16.67 57.77
C ALA A 390 9.52 -16.16 59.20
N HIS A 391 8.34 -16.46 59.75
CA HIS A 391 8.03 -16.21 61.16
C HIS A 391 7.21 -17.35 61.80
N ALA A 392 7.93 -18.33 62.34
CA ALA A 392 7.56 -19.28 63.40
C ALA A 392 8.78 -20.21 63.61
N ASP A 393 9.20 -20.62 64.80
CA ASP A 393 8.68 -20.34 66.15
C ASP A 393 9.85 -20.43 67.15
N ALA A 394 9.73 -19.81 68.32
CA ALA A 394 10.75 -19.89 69.38
C ALA A 394 10.21 -20.67 70.58
N ARG A 395 10.69 -21.91 70.80
CA ARG A 395 10.51 -22.64 72.06
C ARG A 395 11.54 -23.76 72.29
N ALA A 396 12.44 -23.49 73.25
CA ALA A 396 12.96 -24.36 74.30
C ALA A 396 13.25 -25.86 74.03
N VAL A 397 14.47 -26.31 74.37
CA VAL A 397 14.81 -27.09 75.59
C VAL A 397 16.25 -27.65 75.45
N SER A 398 16.99 -27.67 76.57
CA SER A 398 18.34 -28.27 76.76
C SER A 398 19.49 -27.56 76.05
#